data_AF-A0AAU1NSQ8-F1
#
_entry.id   AF-A0AAU1NSQ8-F1
#
_cell.length_a   1.000
_cell.length_b   1.000
_cell.length_c   1.000
_cell.angle_alpha   90.00
_cell.angle_beta   90.00
_cell.angle_gamma   90.00
#
_symmetry.space_group_name_H-M   'P 1'
#
loop_
_entity.id
_entity.type
_entity.pdbx_description
1 polymer ?
#
loop_
_entity_poly.entity_id
_entity_poly.type
_entity_poly.pdbx_seq_one_letter_code
_entity_poly.pdbx_strand_id
1 'polypeptide(L)' 'MKPHAFRHTFTSAVLDAADGNLLIARDAGGWASTATVDEVYGHVDVHDPTFDAALRTVWGEPK' A
#
# COMPACT_ATOMS: atom_id res chain seq x y z
N MET A 1 12.82 8.40 -0.57
CA MET A 1 11.52 7.77 -0.87
C MET A 1 10.66 8.77 -1.63
N LYS A 2 10.11 8.40 -2.80
CA LYS A 2 9.19 9.27 -3.56
C LYS A 2 7.82 9.31 -2.86
N PRO A 3 7.01 10.38 -3.01
CA PRO A 3 5.73 10.49 -2.30
C PRO A 3 4.77 9.30 -2.53
N HIS A 4 4.74 8.72 -3.73
CA HIS A 4 3.93 7.54 -4.02
C HIS A 4 4.44 6.27 -3.31
N ALA A 5 5.77 6.08 -3.26
CA ALA A 5 6.39 4.95 -2.60
C ALA A 5 6.13 5.00 -1.09
N PHE A 6 6.18 6.20 -0.50
CA PHE A 6 5.78 6.42 0.90
C PHE A 6 4.32 6.07 1.13
N ARG A 7 3.41 6.62 0.32
CA ARG A 7 1.98 6.39 0.48
C ARG A 7 1.62 4.91 0.34
N HIS A 8 2.27 4.21 -0.59
CA HIS A 8 2.09 2.77 -0.79
C HIS A 8 2.62 1.99 0.43
N THR A 9 3.88 2.17 0.80
CA THR A 9 4.52 1.46 1.93
C THR A 9 3.76 1.70 3.24
N PHE A 10 3.37 2.94 3.50
CA PHE A 10 2.64 3.30 4.72
C PHE A 10 1.28 2.59 4.78
N THR A 11 0.48 2.65 3.72
CA THR A 11 -0.87 2.07 3.75
C THR A 11 -0.82 0.55 3.86
N SER A 12 0.11 -0.10 3.14
CA SER A 12 0.28 -1.55 3.24
C SER A 12 0.78 -1.98 4.62
N ALA A 13 1.71 -1.25 5.24
CA ALA A 13 2.18 -1.56 6.59
C ALA A 13 1.08 -1.40 7.66
N VAL A 14 0.19 -0.41 7.50
CA VAL A 14 -0.97 -0.27 8.39
C VAL A 14 -1.96 -1.42 8.20
N LEU A 15 -2.21 -1.85 6.95
CA LEU A 15 -3.08 -2.99 6.68
C LEU A 15 -2.52 -4.28 7.30
N ASP A 16 -1.22 -4.54 7.13
CA ASP A 16 -0.55 -5.70 7.72
C ASP A 16 -0.63 -5.68 9.26
N ALA A 17 -0.29 -4.55 9.89
CA ALA A 17 -0.38 -4.38 11.34
C ALA A 17 -1.81 -4.44 11.90
N ALA A 18 -2.81 -4.16 11.06
CA ALA A 18 -4.23 -4.15 11.43
C ALA A 18 -4.98 -5.40 10.97
N ASP A 19 -4.29 -6.46 10.55
CA ASP A 19 -4.86 -7.73 10.06
C ASP A 19 -5.92 -7.49 8.96
N GLY A 20 -5.57 -6.64 7.99
CA GLY A 20 -6.42 -6.30 6.84
C GLY A 20 -7.59 -5.34 7.15
N ASN A 21 -7.64 -4.72 8.34
CA ASN A 21 -8.74 -3.82 8.69
C ASN A 21 -8.72 -2.51 7.88
N LEU A 22 -9.58 -2.47 6.86
CA LEU A 22 -9.72 -1.34 5.93
C LEU A 22 -10.11 -0.02 6.62
N LEU A 23 -10.86 -0.05 7.74
CA LEU A 23 -11.25 1.16 8.44
C LEU A 23 -10.05 1.84 9.11
N ILE A 24 -9.18 1.04 9.75
CA ILE A 24 -7.95 1.55 10.37
C ILE A 24 -7.02 2.13 9.31
N ALA A 25 -6.84 1.42 8.19
CA ALA A 25 -6.01 1.89 7.09
C ALA A 25 -6.55 3.16 6.42
N ARG A 26 -7.88 3.27 6.26
CA ARG A 26 -8.54 4.49 5.78
C ARG A 26 -8.22 5.67 6.68
N ASP A 27 -8.44 5.52 7.98
CA ASP A 27 -8.30 6.60 8.96
C ASP A 27 -6.84 7.02 9.12
N ALA A 28 -5.91 6.07 9.21
CA ALA A 28 -4.49 6.35 9.31
C ALA A 28 -3.91 7.01 8.06
N GLY A 29 -4.37 6.59 6.87
CA GLY A 29 -3.90 7.11 5.58
C GLY A 29 -4.64 8.35 5.07
N GLY A 30 -5.68 8.81 5.79
CA GLY A 30 -6.52 9.94 5.36
C GLY A 30 -7.25 9.68 4.04
N TRP A 31 -7.67 8.43 3.79
CA TRP A 31 -8.37 8.05 2.57
C TRP A 31 -9.85 8.46 2.62
N ALA A 32 -10.41 8.81 1.47
CA ALA A 32 -11.80 9.26 1.38
C ALA A 32 -12.82 8.17 1.76
N SER A 33 -12.48 6.89 1.54
CA SER A 33 -13.36 5.76 1.87
C SER A 33 -12.55 4.47 2.03
N THR A 34 -13.15 3.45 2.65
CA THR A 34 -12.58 2.09 2.70
C THR A 34 -12.56 1.44 1.32
N ALA A 35 -13.52 1.75 0.45
CA ALA A 35 -13.55 1.28 -0.93
C ALA A 35 -12.28 1.71 -1.68
N THR A 36 -11.83 2.95 -1.50
CA THR A 36 -10.57 3.42 -2.10
C THR A 36 -9.35 2.65 -1.58
N VAL A 37 -9.33 2.25 -0.31
CA VAL A 37 -8.23 1.45 0.25
C VAL A 37 -8.26 0.04 -0.32
N ASP A 38 -9.44 -0.58 -0.38
CA ASP A 38 -9.64 -1.93 -0.91
C ASP A 38 -9.28 -2.02 -2.41
N GLU A 39 -9.78 -1.09 -3.20
CA GLU A 39 -9.51 -1.00 -4.64
C GLU A 39 -8.04 -0.75 -4.96
N VAL A 40 -7.28 -0.11 -4.06
CA VAL A 40 -5.86 0.21 -4.28
C VAL A 40 -4.92 -0.81 -3.66
N TYR A 41 -5.30 -1.43 -2.53
CA TYR A 41 -4.40 -2.25 -1.72
C TYR A 41 -4.97 -3.63 -1.32
N GLY A 42 -6.30 -3.82 -1.29
CA GLY A 42 -6.94 -5.03 -0.75
C GLY A 42 -6.80 -6.28 -1.63
N HIS A 43 -6.42 -6.11 -2.90
CA HIS A 43 -6.41 -7.18 -3.90
C HIS A 43 -5.02 -7.69 -4.28
N VAL A 44 -3.95 -7.04 -3.78
CA VAL A 44 -2.57 -7.43 -4.09
C VAL A 44 -1.89 -7.95 -2.85
N ASP A 45 -1.24 -9.11 -2.96
CA ASP A 45 -0.28 -9.56 -1.94
C ASP A 45 0.92 -8.61 -1.94
N VAL A 46 0.98 -7.72 -0.96
CA VAL A 46 2.09 -6.76 -0.81
C VAL A 46 3.43 -7.48 -0.55
N HIS A 47 3.40 -8.72 -0.08
CA HIS A 47 4.60 -9.51 0.17
C HIS A 47 5.06 -10.30 -1.07
N ASP A 48 4.35 -10.21 -2.21
CA ASP A 48 4.81 -10.80 -3.46
C ASP A 48 6.08 -10.09 -3.95
N PRO A 49 7.23 -10.80 -4.02
CA PRO A 49 8.49 -10.20 -4.45
C PRO A 49 8.47 -9.74 -5.91
N THR A 50 7.61 -10.33 -6.75
CA THR A 50 7.40 -9.90 -8.14
C THR A 50 6.69 -8.57 -8.20
N PHE A 51 5.67 -8.40 -7.36
CA PHE A 51 4.93 -7.14 -7.25
C PHE A 51 5.82 -6.01 -6.72
N ASP A 52 6.59 -6.26 -5.65
CA ASP A 52 7.56 -5.30 -5.12
C ASP A 52 8.59 -4.87 -6.18
N ALA A 53 9.17 -5.82 -6.92
CA ALA A 53 10.11 -5.52 -7.99
C ALA A 53 9.50 -4.67 -9.12
N ALA A 54 8.23 -4.92 -9.47
CA ALA A 54 7.51 -4.12 -10.45
C ALA A 54 7.30 -2.68 -9.96
N LEU A 55 6.90 -2.50 -8.70
CA LEU A 55 6.75 -1.18 -8.08
C LEU A 55 8.07 -0.40 -8.06
N ARG A 56 9.16 -1.01 -7.59
CA ARG A 56 10.50 -0.38 -7.60
C ARG A 56 10.93 0.06 -9.00
N THR A 57 10.63 -0.75 -10.01
CA THR A 57 10.91 -0.42 -11.41
C THR A 57 10.11 0.81 -11.86
N VAL A 58 8.79 0.81 -11.64
CA VAL A 58 7.91 1.94 -12.03
C VAL A 58 8.27 3.21 -11.25
N TRP A 59 8.65 3.07 -9.99
CA TRP A 59 9.07 4.17 -9.16
C TRP A 59 10.49 4.63 -9.46
N GLY A 60 11.24 3.94 -10.34
CA GLY A 60 12.61 4.28 -10.67
C GLY A 60 13.55 4.25 -9.46
N GLU A 61 13.32 3.31 -8.55
CA GLU A 61 14.20 3.05 -7.41
C GLU A 61 15.32 2.09 -7.85
N PRO A 62 16.58 2.33 -7.42
CA PRO A 62 17.67 1.39 -7.70
C PRO A 62 17.37 0.04 -7.04
N LYS A 63 17.76 -1.03 -7.74
CA LYS A 63 17.46 -2.42 -7.37
C LYS A 63 18.01 -2.80 -6.00
#